data_AF-A0A255I136-F1
#
_entry.id   AF-A0A255I136-F1
#
_cell.length_a   1.000
_cell.length_b   1.000
_cell.length_c   1.000
_cell.angle_alpha   90.00
_cell.angle_beta   90.00
_cell.angle_gamma   90.00
#
_symmetry.space_group_name_H-M   'P 1'
#
loop_
_entity.id
_entity.type
_entity.pdbx_description
1 polymer ?
#
loop_
_entity_poly.entity_id
_entity_poly.type
_entity_poly.pdbx_seq_one_letter_code
_entity_poly.pdbx_strand_id
1 'polypeptide(L)'
;MNKDRYIKAVTKKLKCSYKKKLEIKRELIADIQSALDHGEEWQQIMERMGQPAGMASEFNENLSKEELKAYKWVKRVKVIAVSVIIIALIGAGINWIQPKTVAIKDDSSFTEIQVIDESKEIIELLNQNNYEEIQNRCANDQIKEALTEEVIVNAKEQIGADWGSFQDFTSIYTAEIKQKNQKYAVTEITALYENRSVTFTISLDEDMLLVGLYMK
;
A
#
# COMPACT_ATOMS: atom_id res chain seq x y z
N MET A 1 11.95 -23.34 -19.40
CA MET A 1 10.71 -23.10 -18.61
C MET A 1 9.57 -23.89 -19.26
N ASN A 2 8.54 -24.37 -18.55
CA ASN A 2 7.43 -25.14 -19.16
C ASN A 2 6.27 -24.23 -19.64
N LYS A 3 5.34 -24.78 -20.44
CA LYS A 3 4.23 -24.03 -21.07
C LYS A 3 3.35 -23.29 -20.08
N ASP A 4 2.95 -23.96 -19.01
CA ASP A 4 2.07 -23.36 -18.00
C ASP A 4 2.76 -22.22 -17.25
N ARG A 5 4.06 -22.38 -16.94
CA ARG A 5 4.85 -21.32 -16.29
C ARG A 5 5.10 -20.14 -17.22
N TYR A 6 5.25 -20.38 -18.53
CA TYR A 6 5.34 -19.33 -19.55
C TYR A 6 4.06 -18.50 -19.62
N ILE A 7 2.91 -19.15 -19.82
CA ILE A 7 1.60 -18.50 -19.89
C ILE A 7 1.30 -17.72 -18.60
N LYS A 8 1.62 -18.30 -17.43
CA LYS A 8 1.47 -17.63 -16.13
C LYS A 8 2.37 -16.39 -16.01
N ALA A 9 3.61 -16.46 -16.52
CA ALA A 9 4.54 -15.33 -16.50
C ALA A 9 4.09 -14.17 -17.40
N VAL A 10 3.61 -14.46 -18.61
CA VAL A 10 3.04 -13.46 -19.54
C VAL A 10 1.81 -12.80 -18.92
N THR A 11 0.83 -13.60 -18.50
CA THR A 11 -0.43 -13.11 -17.94
C THR A 11 -0.27 -12.28 -16.67
N LYS A 12 0.76 -12.54 -15.84
CA LYS A 12 1.07 -11.71 -14.66
C LYS A 12 1.54 -10.30 -15.04
N LYS A 13 2.16 -10.12 -16.21
CA LYS A 13 2.74 -8.86 -16.68
C LYS A 13 1.80 -8.03 -17.56
N LEU A 14 0.64 -8.56 -17.94
CA LEU A 14 -0.40 -7.84 -18.67
C LEU A 14 -1.08 -6.75 -17.81
N LYS A 15 -1.15 -5.54 -18.38
CA LYS A 15 -1.73 -4.31 -17.82
C LYS A 15 -3.14 -4.02 -18.37
N CYS A 16 -3.97 -5.05 -18.52
CA CYS A 16 -5.34 -4.98 -19.05
C CYS A 16 -6.41 -5.38 -18.01
N SER A 17 -7.68 -5.22 -18.37
CA SER A 17 -8.81 -5.70 -17.56
C SER A 17 -8.78 -7.23 -17.38
N TYR A 18 -9.52 -7.73 -16.39
CA TYR A 18 -9.61 -9.18 -16.16
C TYR A 18 -10.21 -9.92 -17.37
N LYS A 19 -11.23 -9.34 -18.00
CA LYS A 19 -11.88 -9.92 -19.19
C LYS A 19 -10.87 -10.05 -20.34
N LYS A 20 -10.15 -8.97 -20.64
CA LYS A 20 -9.15 -8.97 -21.71
C LYS A 20 -7.95 -9.87 -21.39
N LYS A 21 -7.56 -9.98 -20.11
CA LYS A 21 -6.53 -10.92 -19.65
C LYS A 21 -6.93 -12.39 -19.89
N LEU A 22 -8.20 -12.74 -19.70
CA LEU A 22 -8.70 -14.09 -19.98
C LEU A 22 -8.75 -14.39 -21.48
N GLU A 23 -9.10 -13.40 -22.30
CA GLU A 23 -9.10 -13.50 -23.76
C GLU A 23 -7.67 -13.76 -24.27
N ILE A 24 -6.71 -12.90 -23.91
CA ILE A 24 -5.29 -13.07 -24.28
C ILE A 24 -4.74 -14.42 -23.77
N LYS A 25 -5.14 -14.86 -22.58
CA LYS A 25 -4.74 -16.17 -22.06
C LYS A 25 -5.31 -17.32 -22.89
N ARG A 26 -6.56 -17.24 -23.33
CA ARG A 26 -7.20 -18.27 -24.15
C ARG A 26 -6.57 -18.35 -25.54
N GLU A 27 -6.33 -17.19 -26.17
CA GLU A 27 -5.63 -17.08 -27.45
C GLU A 27 -4.25 -17.72 -27.34
N LEU A 28 -3.46 -17.34 -26.34
CA LEU A 28 -2.12 -17.89 -26.14
C LEU A 28 -2.14 -19.41 -25.90
N ILE A 29 -3.13 -19.94 -25.17
CA ILE A 29 -3.29 -21.39 -24.97
C ILE A 29 -3.65 -22.09 -26.28
N ALA A 30 -4.58 -21.53 -27.06
CA ALA A 30 -5.01 -22.10 -28.33
C ALA A 30 -3.85 -22.14 -29.33
N ASP A 31 -3.06 -21.06 -29.41
CA ASP A 31 -1.90 -20.97 -30.29
C ASP A 31 -0.81 -21.97 -29.91
N ILE A 32 -0.47 -22.07 -28.62
CA ILE A 32 0.50 -23.04 -28.12
C ILE A 32 0.01 -24.47 -28.36
N GLN A 33 -1.27 -24.76 -28.08
CA GLN A 33 -1.81 -26.10 -28.23
C GLN A 33 -1.88 -26.50 -29.70
N SER A 34 -2.31 -25.60 -30.58
CA SER A 34 -2.29 -25.82 -32.03
C SER A 34 -0.87 -26.15 -32.52
N ALA A 35 0.15 -25.38 -32.11
CA ALA A 35 1.53 -25.66 -32.50
C ALA A 35 2.02 -27.04 -32.00
N LEU A 36 1.67 -27.42 -30.77
CA LEU A 36 1.98 -28.74 -30.22
C LEU A 36 1.27 -29.87 -30.99
N ASP A 37 0.00 -29.66 -31.36
CA ASP A 37 -0.78 -30.65 -32.12
C ASP A 37 -0.25 -30.85 -33.54
N HIS A 38 0.41 -29.82 -34.11
CA HIS A 38 1.15 -29.91 -35.37
C HIS A 38 2.56 -30.52 -35.22
N GLY A 39 2.93 -30.98 -34.02
CA GLY A 39 4.22 -31.64 -33.75
C GLY A 39 5.39 -30.68 -33.53
N GLU A 40 5.16 -29.39 -33.29
CA GLU A 40 6.23 -28.48 -32.89
C GLU A 40 6.71 -28.78 -31.46
N GLU A 41 8.02 -28.76 -31.23
CA GLU A 41 8.59 -28.93 -29.90
C GLU A 41 8.40 -27.65 -29.07
N TRP A 42 8.08 -27.80 -27.78
CA TRP A 42 7.83 -26.67 -26.88
C TRP A 42 8.97 -25.65 -26.84
N GLN A 43 10.22 -26.11 -26.98
CA GLN A 43 11.38 -25.24 -26.97
C GLN A 43 11.42 -24.32 -28.20
N GLN A 44 11.01 -24.81 -29.37
CA GLN A 44 10.93 -24.02 -30.61
C GLN A 44 9.79 -22.99 -30.52
N ILE A 45 8.65 -23.40 -29.95
CA ILE A 45 7.51 -22.50 -29.69
C ILE A 45 7.93 -21.37 -28.74
N MET A 46 8.65 -21.69 -27.66
CA MET A 46 9.14 -20.70 -26.70
C MET A 46 10.13 -19.71 -27.34
N GLU A 47 11.03 -20.20 -28.19
CA GLU A 47 12.00 -19.36 -28.88
C GLU A 47 11.32 -18.38 -29.84
N ARG A 48 10.31 -18.85 -30.59
CA ARG A 48 9.47 -18.01 -31.46
C ARG A 48 8.66 -16.97 -30.69
N MET A 49 8.09 -17.35 -29.55
CA MET A 49 7.31 -16.44 -28.69
C MET A 49 8.18 -15.49 -27.86
N GLY A 50 9.50 -15.71 -27.83
CA GLY A 50 10.44 -14.86 -27.10
C GLY A 50 10.27 -14.91 -25.58
N GLN A 51 10.76 -13.87 -24.90
CA GLN A 51 10.67 -13.81 -23.43
C GLN A 51 9.27 -13.38 -22.97
N PRO A 52 8.76 -13.91 -21.84
CA PRO A 52 7.43 -13.55 -21.33
C PRO A 52 7.20 -12.06 -21.08
N ALA A 53 8.27 -11.31 -20.77
CA ALA A 53 8.19 -9.87 -20.56
C ALA A 53 8.03 -9.10 -21.88
N GLY A 54 8.73 -9.53 -22.94
CA GLY A 54 8.60 -8.96 -24.29
C GLY A 54 7.22 -9.21 -24.86
N MET A 55 6.77 -10.46 -24.84
CA MET A 55 5.42 -10.86 -25.25
C MET A 55 4.33 -10.08 -24.52
N ALA A 56 4.48 -9.88 -23.20
CA ALA A 56 3.53 -9.06 -22.44
C ALA A 56 3.61 -7.55 -22.80
N SER A 57 4.77 -7.04 -23.21
CA SER A 57 4.92 -5.64 -23.65
C SER A 57 4.18 -5.38 -24.94
N GLU A 58 4.33 -6.27 -25.93
CA GLU A 58 3.62 -6.18 -27.22
C GLU A 58 2.10 -6.15 -27.04
N PHE A 59 1.57 -7.01 -26.15
CA PHE A 59 0.15 -6.94 -25.81
C PHE A 59 -0.22 -5.63 -25.13
N ASN A 60 0.61 -5.12 -24.21
CA ASN A 60 0.36 -3.88 -23.47
C ASN A 60 0.39 -2.63 -24.35
N GLU A 61 1.27 -2.60 -25.36
CA GLU A 61 1.40 -1.50 -26.31
C GLU A 61 0.19 -1.41 -27.25
N ASN A 62 -0.43 -2.55 -27.54
CA ASN A 62 -1.64 -2.64 -28.36
C ASN A 62 -2.95 -2.51 -27.56
N LEU A 63 -2.90 -2.22 -26.25
CA LEU A 63 -4.11 -2.01 -25.44
C LEU A 63 -4.74 -0.64 -25.70
N SER A 64 -6.06 -0.60 -25.77
CA SER A 64 -6.80 0.66 -25.82
C SER A 64 -6.63 1.46 -24.52
N LYS A 65 -6.78 2.79 -24.60
CA LYS A 65 -6.74 3.68 -23.43
C LYS A 65 -7.78 3.28 -22.36
N GLU A 66 -8.90 2.70 -22.78
CA GLU A 66 -9.97 2.20 -21.91
C GLU A 66 -9.52 0.97 -21.10
N GLU A 67 -8.84 0.02 -21.73
CA GLU A 67 -8.28 -1.17 -21.06
C GLU A 67 -7.19 -0.81 -20.05
N LEU A 68 -6.34 0.17 -20.38
CA LEU A 68 -5.33 0.70 -19.45
C LEU A 68 -5.98 1.42 -18.26
N LYS A 69 -7.06 2.18 -18.48
CA LYS A 69 -7.81 2.85 -17.41
C LYS A 69 -8.51 1.83 -16.52
N ALA A 70 -9.13 0.80 -17.09
CA ALA A 70 -9.74 -0.31 -16.36
C ALA A 70 -8.72 -1.07 -15.51
N TYR A 71 -7.53 -1.37 -16.06
CA TYR A 71 -6.44 -1.97 -15.29
C TYR A 71 -5.99 -1.11 -14.11
N LYS A 72 -5.75 0.20 -14.34
CA LYS A 72 -5.39 1.15 -13.27
C LYS A 72 -6.50 1.29 -12.23
N TRP A 73 -7.77 1.21 -12.64
CA TRP A 73 -8.92 1.26 -11.74
C TRP A 73 -9.04 -0.03 -10.92
N VAL A 74 -8.92 -1.22 -11.52
CA VAL A 74 -8.91 -2.50 -10.79
C VAL A 74 -7.71 -2.59 -9.84
N LYS A 75 -6.53 -2.09 -10.22
CA LYS A 75 -5.37 -2.00 -9.31
C LYS A 75 -5.68 -1.09 -8.11
N ARG A 76 -6.29 0.07 -8.36
CA ARG A 76 -6.73 1.00 -7.31
C ARG A 76 -7.81 0.37 -6.40
N VAL A 77 -8.84 -0.25 -6.98
CA VAL A 77 -9.91 -0.93 -6.23
C VAL A 77 -9.36 -2.12 -5.42
N LYS A 78 -8.37 -2.87 -5.91
CA LYS A 78 -7.74 -3.94 -5.13
C LYS A 78 -6.93 -3.40 -3.94
N VAL A 79 -6.22 -2.30 -4.11
CA VAL A 79 -5.52 -1.63 -3.00
C VAL A 79 -6.53 -1.11 -1.99
N ILE A 80 -7.59 -0.43 -2.45
CA ILE A 80 -8.68 0.06 -1.60
C ILE A 80 -9.40 -1.09 -0.89
N ALA A 81 -9.65 -2.22 -1.57
CA ALA A 81 -10.29 -3.39 -0.98
C ALA A 81 -9.40 -4.06 0.06
N VAL A 82 -8.08 -4.12 -0.13
CA VAL A 82 -7.14 -4.63 0.87
C VAL A 82 -7.07 -3.68 2.08
N SER A 83 -7.05 -2.37 1.89
CA SER A 83 -7.11 -1.42 3.00
C SER A 83 -8.47 -1.47 3.73
N VAL A 84 -9.58 -1.63 3.02
CA VAL A 84 -10.91 -1.87 3.61
C VAL A 84 -10.95 -3.22 4.33
N ILE A 85 -10.29 -4.26 3.85
CA ILE A 85 -10.16 -5.56 4.54
C ILE A 85 -9.27 -5.44 5.78
N ILE A 86 -8.23 -4.60 5.79
CA ILE A 86 -7.43 -4.32 6.99
C ILE A 86 -8.26 -3.54 8.02
N ILE A 87 -8.99 -2.51 7.59
CA ILE A 87 -9.97 -1.77 8.42
C ILE A 87 -11.09 -2.71 8.92
N ALA A 88 -11.53 -3.66 8.09
CA ALA A 88 -12.54 -4.64 8.44
C ALA A 88 -11.97 -5.83 9.22
N LEU A 89 -10.68 -6.16 9.19
CA LEU A 89 -10.06 -7.17 10.07
C LEU A 89 -9.81 -6.57 11.45
N ILE A 90 -9.43 -5.29 11.52
CA ILE A 90 -9.56 -4.46 12.73
C ILE A 90 -11.05 -4.44 13.18
N GLY A 91 -11.97 -4.38 12.22
CA GLY A 91 -13.43 -4.37 12.41
C GLY A 91 -14.14 -5.73 12.49
N ALA A 92 -13.48 -6.89 12.38
CA ALA A 92 -14.13 -8.22 12.31
C ALA A 92 -13.54 -9.23 13.30
N GLY A 93 -12.53 -8.84 14.09
CA GLY A 93 -12.37 -9.37 15.46
C GLY A 93 -13.55 -9.00 16.40
N ILE A 94 -14.54 -8.29 15.86
CA ILE A 94 -15.70 -7.64 16.51
C ILE A 94 -16.80 -8.60 16.99
N ASN A 95 -16.65 -9.92 16.92
CA ASN A 95 -17.62 -10.81 17.59
C ASN A 95 -17.07 -11.76 18.67
N TRP A 96 -15.79 -11.66 19.05
CA TRP A 96 -15.36 -12.33 20.29
C TRP A 96 -14.38 -11.55 21.17
N ILE A 97 -13.75 -10.48 20.68
CA ILE A 97 -12.83 -9.66 21.49
C ILE A 97 -13.03 -8.18 21.12
N GLN A 98 -13.94 -7.48 21.79
CA GLN A 98 -14.26 -6.07 21.52
C GLN A 98 -13.41 -5.10 22.38
N PRO A 99 -12.39 -4.41 21.85
CA PRO A 99 -11.93 -3.14 22.43
C PRO A 99 -12.90 -2.02 22.02
N LYS A 100 -13.45 -1.31 23.01
CA LYS A 100 -14.38 -0.20 22.80
C LYS A 100 -13.64 0.99 22.18
N THR A 101 -13.82 1.23 20.88
CA THR A 101 -13.45 2.50 20.24
C THR A 101 -14.50 3.55 20.62
N VAL A 102 -14.13 4.50 21.45
CA VAL A 102 -14.98 5.65 21.80
C VAL A 102 -14.37 6.85 21.07
N ALA A 103 -15.19 7.69 20.45
CA ALA A 103 -14.74 9.02 20.04
C ALA A 103 -14.05 9.69 21.23
N ILE A 104 -12.99 10.45 21.00
CA ILE A 104 -12.35 11.24 22.07
C ILE A 104 -13.44 12.15 22.64
N LYS A 105 -13.97 11.80 23.82
CA LYS A 105 -15.01 12.51 24.57
C LYS A 105 -14.37 13.13 25.80
N ASP A 106 -15.08 14.05 26.45
CA ASP A 106 -14.63 14.86 27.61
C ASP A 106 -14.01 14.09 28.81
N ASP A 107 -14.04 12.76 28.84
CA ASP A 107 -13.43 11.87 29.86
C ASP A 107 -12.21 11.08 29.32
N SER A 108 -11.62 11.56 28.22
CA SER A 108 -10.42 11.02 27.59
C SER A 108 -9.17 11.66 28.21
N SER A 109 -8.09 10.88 28.36
CA SER A 109 -6.76 11.41 28.70
C SER A 109 -6.15 12.20 27.52
N PHE A 110 -6.71 12.03 26.33
CA PHE A 110 -6.33 12.71 25.10
C PHE A 110 -7.28 13.87 24.78
N THR A 111 -6.71 15.00 24.36
CA THR A 111 -7.46 16.06 23.67
C THR A 111 -7.29 15.90 22.16
N GLU A 112 -8.38 15.96 21.39
CA GLU A 112 -8.33 15.82 19.92
C GLU A 112 -7.33 16.80 19.28
N ILE A 113 -7.35 18.07 19.69
CA ILE A 113 -6.43 19.11 19.21
C ILE A 113 -4.97 18.72 19.47
N GLN A 114 -4.66 18.31 20.70
CA GLN A 114 -3.30 17.94 21.10
C GLN A 114 -2.77 16.75 20.27
N VAL A 115 -3.59 15.71 20.10
CA VAL A 115 -3.22 14.52 19.32
C VAL A 115 -2.96 14.89 17.85
N ILE A 116 -3.79 15.76 17.28
CA ILE A 116 -3.63 16.23 15.90
C ILE A 116 -2.34 17.04 15.75
N ASP A 117 -2.07 17.96 16.67
CA ASP A 117 -0.90 18.84 16.61
C ASP A 117 0.40 18.03 16.75
N GLU A 118 0.48 17.12 17.72
CA GLU A 118 1.61 16.20 17.87
C GLU A 118 1.81 15.34 16.61
N SER A 119 0.70 14.85 16.03
CA SER A 119 0.78 14.06 14.80
C SER A 119 1.28 14.88 13.61
N LYS A 120 0.88 16.14 13.49
CA LYS A 120 1.41 17.05 12.45
C LYS A 120 2.89 17.34 12.67
N GLU A 121 3.31 17.58 13.90
CA GLU A 121 4.69 17.86 14.23
C GLU A 121 5.61 16.68 13.86
N ILE A 122 5.19 15.43 14.12
CA ILE A 122 5.91 14.24 13.64
C ILE A 122 6.04 14.23 12.10
N ILE A 123 5.01 14.64 11.36
CA ILE A 123 5.07 14.73 9.89
C ILE A 123 6.01 15.86 9.44
N GLU A 124 6.02 16.99 10.15
CA GLU A 124 6.94 18.09 9.88
C GLU A 124 8.40 17.68 10.11
N LEU A 125 8.68 16.97 11.20
CA LEU A 125 9.99 16.38 11.47
C LEU A 125 10.40 15.39 10.38
N LEU A 126 9.47 14.57 9.89
CA LEU A 126 9.71 13.69 8.74
C LEU A 126 10.05 14.50 7.49
N ASN A 127 9.36 15.59 7.22
CA ASN A 127 9.62 16.44 6.05
C ASN A 127 10.98 17.14 6.15
N GLN A 128 11.42 17.48 7.36
CA GLN A 128 12.73 18.07 7.63
C GLN A 128 13.85 17.03 7.71
N ASN A 129 13.53 15.74 7.60
CA ASN A 129 14.45 14.61 7.81
C ASN A 129 15.13 14.65 9.21
N ASN A 130 14.44 15.20 10.21
CA ASN A 130 14.95 15.26 11.58
C ASN A 130 14.61 13.96 12.32
N TYR A 131 15.30 12.88 11.95
CA TYR A 131 15.06 11.54 12.50
C TYR A 131 15.50 11.41 13.96
N GLU A 132 16.48 12.20 14.39
CA GLU A 132 16.92 12.26 15.79
C GLU A 132 15.78 12.70 16.71
N GLU A 133 15.05 13.75 16.33
CA GLU A 133 13.92 14.22 17.14
C GLU A 133 12.75 13.22 17.13
N ILE A 134 12.49 12.55 16.01
CA ILE A 134 11.50 11.47 15.94
C ILE A 134 11.89 10.31 16.90
N GLN A 135 13.17 9.98 16.96
CA GLN A 135 13.71 8.98 17.89
C GLN A 135 13.52 9.39 19.35
N ASN A 136 13.73 10.67 19.69
CA ASN A 136 13.51 11.18 21.04
C ASN A 136 12.05 11.12 21.48
N ARG A 137 11.11 11.18 20.53
CA ARG A 137 9.67 11.08 20.79
C ARG A 137 9.15 9.65 20.85
N CYS A 138 9.97 8.63 20.59
CA CYS A 138 9.56 7.23 20.68
C CYS A 138 9.39 6.78 22.13
N ALA A 139 8.29 6.09 22.43
CA ALA A 139 7.91 5.69 23.79
C ALA A 139 8.89 4.71 24.47
N ASN A 140 9.59 3.88 23.68
CA ASN A 140 10.53 2.90 24.18
C ASN A 140 11.53 2.46 23.09
N ASP A 141 12.56 1.73 23.52
CA ASP A 141 13.66 1.30 22.63
C ASP A 141 13.20 0.37 21.51
N GLN A 142 12.15 -0.44 21.73
CA GLN A 142 11.59 -1.29 20.67
C GLN A 142 10.99 -0.45 19.53
N ILE A 143 10.32 0.67 19.86
CA ILE A 143 9.79 1.59 18.85
C ILE A 143 10.93 2.35 18.15
N LYS A 144 11.96 2.75 18.90
CA LYS A 144 13.17 3.38 18.35
C LYS A 144 13.85 2.49 17.30
N GLU A 145 14.02 1.20 17.59
CA GLU A 145 14.57 0.21 16.66
C GLU A 145 13.68 0.03 15.41
N ALA A 146 12.35 0.13 15.57
CA ALA A 146 11.41 -0.01 14.47
C ALA A 146 11.30 1.26 13.59
N LEU A 147 11.68 2.43 14.12
CA LEU A 147 11.57 3.73 13.46
C LEU A 147 12.94 4.38 13.20
N THR A 148 13.95 3.57 12.90
CA THR A 148 15.28 4.08 12.51
C THR A 148 15.21 4.87 11.20
N GLU A 149 16.20 5.75 11.00
CA GLU A 149 16.34 6.52 9.75
C GLU A 149 16.29 5.60 8.53
N GLU A 150 17.04 4.49 8.53
CA GLU A 150 17.06 3.53 7.43
C GLU A 150 15.66 2.99 7.10
N VAL A 151 14.89 2.59 8.13
CA VAL A 151 13.54 2.05 7.96
C VAL A 151 12.61 3.13 7.42
N ILE A 152 12.66 4.35 7.96
CA ILE A 152 11.81 5.46 7.52
C ILE A 152 12.14 5.86 6.08
N VAL A 153 13.42 6.00 5.73
CA VAL A 153 13.87 6.34 4.37
C VAL A 153 13.41 5.28 3.38
N ASN A 154 13.60 4.00 3.69
CA ASN A 154 13.14 2.91 2.84
C ASN A 154 11.61 2.94 2.66
N ALA A 155 10.86 3.19 3.73
CA ALA A 155 9.40 3.33 3.66
C ALA A 155 8.99 4.52 2.77
N LYS A 156 9.68 5.66 2.85
CA LYS A 156 9.46 6.82 1.97
C LYS A 156 9.71 6.47 0.50
N GLU A 157 10.82 5.80 0.20
CA GLU A 157 11.18 5.39 -1.16
C GLU A 157 10.17 4.42 -1.78
N GLN A 158 9.64 3.47 -1.00
CA GLN A 158 8.61 2.53 -1.46
C GLN A 158 7.32 3.23 -1.89
N ILE A 159 6.98 4.34 -1.23
CA ILE A 159 5.85 5.19 -1.60
C ILE A 159 6.21 5.89 -2.90
N GLY A 160 7.36 6.58 -2.95
CA GLY A 160 7.97 7.11 -4.17
C GLY A 160 9.23 7.91 -3.86
N ALA A 161 10.20 7.89 -4.78
CA ALA A 161 11.52 8.49 -4.57
C ALA A 161 11.53 10.02 -4.38
N ASP A 162 10.54 10.72 -4.94
CA ASP A 162 10.41 12.17 -4.81
C ASP A 162 8.93 12.55 -4.61
N TRP A 163 8.63 13.17 -3.48
CA TRP A 163 7.29 13.66 -3.15
C TRP A 163 7.12 15.13 -3.55
N GLY A 164 8.22 15.85 -3.74
CA GLY A 164 8.25 17.31 -3.86
C GLY A 164 7.97 18.03 -2.54
N SER A 165 7.76 19.33 -2.60
CA SER A 165 7.53 20.17 -1.42
C SER A 165 6.18 19.87 -0.77
N PHE A 166 6.14 19.90 0.56
CA PHE A 166 4.88 19.84 1.31
C PHE A 166 4.00 21.06 0.98
N GLN A 167 2.69 20.84 0.85
CA GLN A 167 1.72 21.89 0.52
C GLN A 167 0.70 22.10 1.64
N ASP A 168 -0.03 21.06 2.04
CA ASP A 168 -1.12 21.19 3.01
C ASP A 168 -1.53 19.85 3.64
N PHE A 169 -2.23 19.91 4.78
CA PHE A 169 -2.93 18.79 5.38
C PHE A 169 -4.42 18.85 5.01
N THR A 170 -4.97 17.75 4.47
CA THR A 170 -6.35 17.77 3.92
C THR A 170 -7.36 16.97 4.75
N SER A 171 -7.04 15.72 5.09
CA SER A 171 -7.95 14.83 5.82
C SER A 171 -7.28 14.40 7.10
N ILE A 172 -7.93 14.66 8.23
CA ILE A 172 -7.44 14.34 9.58
C ILE A 172 -8.55 13.57 10.29
N TYR A 173 -8.24 12.38 10.78
CA TYR A 173 -9.15 11.55 11.56
C TYR A 173 -8.41 11.05 12.80
N THR A 174 -8.98 11.29 13.98
CA THR A 174 -8.46 10.82 15.26
C THR A 174 -9.39 9.82 15.92
N ALA A 175 -8.83 8.82 16.57
CA ALA A 175 -9.58 7.88 17.39
C ALA A 175 -8.77 7.43 18.61
N GLU A 176 -9.44 7.18 19.74
CA GLU A 176 -8.84 6.47 20.87
C GLU A 176 -9.02 4.95 20.67
N ILE A 177 -7.94 4.20 20.85
CA ILE A 177 -7.90 2.74 20.83
C ILE A 177 -7.45 2.24 22.21
N LYS A 178 -8.20 1.29 22.79
CA LYS A 178 -7.81 0.60 24.03
C LYS A 178 -7.30 -0.80 23.71
N GLN A 179 -6.05 -1.10 24.06
CA GLN A 179 -5.47 -2.45 23.94
C GLN A 179 -4.78 -2.87 25.23
N LYS A 180 -5.05 -4.09 25.72
CA LYS A 180 -4.39 -4.66 26.92
C LYS A 180 -4.37 -3.72 28.13
N ASN A 181 -5.46 -2.98 28.36
CA ASN A 181 -5.60 -2.00 29.44
C ASN A 181 -4.78 -0.70 29.28
N GLN A 182 -4.18 -0.47 28.11
CA GLN A 182 -3.49 0.76 27.74
C GLN A 182 -4.28 1.49 26.64
N LYS A 183 -4.31 2.81 26.70
CA LYS A 183 -4.98 3.64 25.68
C LYS A 183 -3.96 4.23 24.72
N TYR A 184 -4.36 4.38 23.48
CA TYR A 184 -3.58 4.98 22.43
C TYR A 184 -4.46 5.94 21.65
N ALA A 185 -3.92 7.09 21.28
CA ALA A 185 -4.53 7.94 20.28
C ALA A 185 -3.94 7.62 18.92
N VAL A 186 -4.80 7.42 17.92
CA VAL A 186 -4.38 7.16 16.54
C VAL A 186 -4.93 8.24 15.63
N THR A 187 -4.04 8.84 14.85
CA THR A 187 -4.36 9.87 13.87
C THR A 187 -4.02 9.38 12.46
N GLU A 188 -5.00 9.42 11.57
CA GLU A 188 -4.77 9.32 10.13
C GLU A 188 -4.78 10.73 9.52
N ILE A 189 -3.63 11.17 9.00
CA ILE A 189 -3.46 12.48 8.35
C ILE A 189 -3.04 12.28 6.90
N THR A 190 -3.76 12.91 5.96
CA THR A 190 -3.32 12.99 4.56
C THR A 190 -2.64 14.32 4.28
N ALA A 191 -1.34 14.25 3.95
CA ALA A 191 -0.53 15.37 3.51
C ALA A 191 -0.46 15.44 1.98
N LEU A 192 -0.62 16.63 1.44
CA LEU A 192 -0.38 16.94 0.03
C LEU A 192 1.06 17.40 -0.16
N TYR A 193 1.71 16.83 -1.16
CA TYR A 193 2.99 17.27 -1.69
C TYR A 193 2.84 17.57 -3.18
N GLU A 194 3.80 18.28 -3.77
CA GLU A 194 3.78 18.67 -5.19
C GLU A 194 3.54 17.50 -6.15
N ASN A 195 4.20 16.35 -5.90
CA ASN A 195 4.15 15.21 -6.81
C ASN A 195 3.13 14.15 -6.42
N ARG A 196 2.57 14.19 -5.18
CA ARG A 196 1.62 13.20 -4.67
C ARG A 196 0.98 13.58 -3.35
N SER A 197 -0.03 12.82 -2.94
CA SER A 197 -0.47 12.75 -1.55
C SER A 197 0.17 11.56 -0.82
N VAL A 198 0.41 11.70 0.48
CA VAL A 198 0.82 10.62 1.39
C VAL A 198 -0.11 10.61 2.59
N THR A 199 -0.60 9.43 2.97
CA THR A 199 -1.40 9.27 4.18
C THR A 199 -0.54 8.67 5.29
N PHE A 200 -0.41 9.40 6.38
CA PHE A 200 0.28 9.01 7.60
C PHE A 200 -0.72 8.43 8.59
N THR A 201 -0.33 7.37 9.28
CA THR A 201 -1.01 6.87 10.46
C THR A 201 -0.04 6.92 11.63
N ILE A 202 -0.36 7.75 12.61
CA ILE A 202 0.48 8.02 13.78
C ILE A 202 -0.26 7.52 15.01
N SER A 203 0.44 6.79 15.87
CA SER A 203 -0.10 6.26 17.12
C SER A 203 0.73 6.79 18.29
N LEU A 204 0.04 7.38 19.27
CA LEU A 204 0.61 7.96 20.48
C LEU A 204 0.06 7.22 21.71
N ASP A 205 0.89 7.03 22.73
CA ASP A 205 0.42 6.57 24.06
C ASP A 205 -0.12 7.72 24.92
N GLU A 206 -0.55 7.42 26.14
CA GLU A 206 -1.14 8.41 27.06
C GLU A 206 -0.18 9.55 27.46
N ASP A 207 1.13 9.36 27.28
CA ASP A 207 2.17 10.37 27.52
C ASP A 207 2.51 11.16 26.23
N MET A 208 1.74 10.97 25.16
CA MET A 208 1.94 11.54 23.82
C MET A 208 3.24 11.08 23.16
N LEU A 209 3.80 9.95 23.59
CA LEU A 209 4.98 9.38 22.97
C LEU A 209 4.60 8.49 21.79
N LEU A 210 5.42 8.56 20.74
CA LEU A 210 5.25 7.81 19.51
C LEU A 210 5.40 6.33 19.76
N VAL A 211 4.34 5.57 19.47
CA VAL A 211 4.31 4.10 19.53
C VAL A 211 4.09 3.44 18.17
N GLY A 212 3.83 4.24 17.13
CA GLY A 212 3.67 3.72 15.79
C GLY A 212 3.61 4.83 14.74
N LEU A 213 4.27 4.58 13.61
CA LEU A 213 4.27 5.43 12.43
C LEU A 213 4.16 4.55 11.19
N TYR A 214 3.18 4.85 10.33
CA TYR A 214 2.97 4.17 9.06
C TYR A 214 2.62 5.18 7.96
N MET A 215 3.00 4.87 6.72
CA MET A 215 2.85 5.77 5.56
C MET A 215 2.36 4.98 4.33
N LYS A 216 1.49 5.57 3.49
CA LYS A 216 1.00 4.97 2.23
C LYS A 216 0.71 6.00 1.14
#